data_AF-A0A445DIB0-F1
#
_entry.id   AF-A0A445DIB0-F1
#
_cell.length_a   1.000
_cell.length_b   1.000
_cell.length_c   1.000
_cell.angle_alpha   90.00
_cell.angle_beta   90.00
_cell.angle_gamma   90.00
#
_symmetry.space_group_name_H-M   'P 1'
#
loop_
_entity.id
_entity.type
_entity.pdbx_description
1 polymer ?
#
loop_
_entity_poly.entity_id
_entity_poly.type
_entity_poly.pdbx_seq_one_letter_code
_entity_poly.pdbx_strand_id
1 'polypeptide(L)' 'MQQSRPRIYSKSDVWDMLTELGLVGSFRMQCYQFLCENEQKKHQIFGIPSEMRLDALFHFMTAAGVRLRDMMGTDDSS' A
#
# COMPACT_ATOMS: atom_id res chain seq x y z
N MET A 1 23.58 4.36 -21.00
CA MET A 1 22.27 4.52 -20.33
C MET A 1 22.43 4.06 -18.89
N GLN A 2 22.21 4.93 -17.90
CA GLN A 2 22.29 4.54 -16.50
C GLN A 2 21.13 3.60 -16.22
N GLN A 3 21.39 2.29 -16.20
CA GLN A 3 20.46 1.32 -15.66
C GLN A 3 20.40 1.59 -14.16
N SER A 4 19.49 2.47 -13.75
CA SER A 4 19.11 2.66 -12.36
C SER A 4 18.82 1.27 -11.80
N ARG A 5 19.65 0.82 -10.85
CA ARG A 5 19.41 -0.45 -10.16
C ARG A 5 17.97 -0.45 -9.66
N PRO A 6 17.23 -1.56 -9.76
CA PRO A 6 15.91 -1.64 -9.14
C PRO A 6 16.09 -1.25 -7.67
N ARG A 7 15.49 -0.12 -7.27
CA ARG A 7 15.54 0.35 -5.90
C ARG A 7 14.75 -0.68 -5.09
N ILE A 8 15.47 -1.46 -4.27
CA ILE A 8 14.85 -2.41 -3.37
C ILE A 8 14.29 -1.60 -2.20
N TYR A 9 12.97 -1.48 -2.15
CA TYR A 9 12.29 -0.83 -1.04
C TYR A 9 12.07 -1.84 0.09
N SER A 10 12.60 -1.50 1.26
CA SER A 10 12.44 -2.24 2.50
C SER A 10 11.05 -2.04 3.10
N LYS A 11 10.70 -2.85 4.10
CA LYS A 11 9.45 -2.70 4.85
C LYS A 11 9.37 -1.35 5.57
N SER A 12 10.51 -0.87 6.08
CA SER A 12 10.59 0.45 6.72
C SER A 12 10.28 1.57 5.75
N ASP A 13 10.81 1.50 4.52
CA ASP A 13 10.51 2.51 3.48
C ASP A 13 9.01 2.58 3.17
N VAL A 14 8.33 1.42 3.14
CA VAL A 14 6.88 1.35 2.95
C VAL A 14 6.18 2.02 4.14
N TRP A 15 6.60 1.71 5.36
CA TRP A 15 6.00 2.28 6.56
C TRP A 15 6.15 3.81 6.63
N ASP A 16 7.33 4.32 6.29
CA ASP A 16 7.64 5.75 6.27
C ASP A 16 6.81 6.47 5.21
N MET A 17 6.74 5.92 3.98
CA MET A 17 5.87 6.44 2.92
C MET A 17 4.40 6.51 3.36
N LEU A 18 3.87 5.49 4.03
CA LEU A 18 2.49 5.52 4.53
C LEU A 18 2.29 6.58 5.63
N THR A 19 3.34 6.88 6.41
CA THR A 19 3.34 8.01 7.37
C THR A 19 3.28 9.34 6.66
N GLU A 20 4.13 9.54 5.63
CA GLU A 20 4.19 10.77 4.84
C GLU A 20 2.86 11.05 4.13
N LEU A 21 2.17 9.99 3.71
CA LEU A 21 0.84 10.05 3.12
C LEU A 21 -0.27 10.38 4.12
N GLY A 22 0.04 10.49 5.41
CA GLY A 22 -0.95 10.79 6.46
C GLY A 22 -1.88 9.64 6.79
N LEU A 23 -1.52 8.39 6.44
CA LEU A 23 -2.35 7.23 6.75
C LEU A 23 -2.20 6.85 8.21
N VAL A 24 -3.33 6.65 8.88
CA VAL A 24 -3.38 6.33 10.31
C VAL A 24 -4.22 5.10 10.59
N GLY A 25 -3.99 4.50 11.76
CA GLY A 25 -4.79 3.41 12.29
C GLY A 25 -4.77 2.16 11.43
N SER A 26 -5.93 1.52 11.33
CA SER A 26 -6.09 0.20 10.75
C SER A 26 -5.91 0.21 9.22
N PHE A 27 -6.34 1.28 8.55
CA PHE A 27 -6.16 1.47 7.11
C PHE A 27 -4.68 1.48 6.70
N ARG A 28 -3.84 2.15 7.49
CA ARG A 28 -2.38 2.13 7.29
C ARG A 28 -1.82 0.70 7.33
N MET A 29 -2.27 -0.11 8.29
CA MET A 29 -1.81 -1.49 8.45
C MET A 29 -2.20 -2.36 7.25
N GLN A 30 -3.42 -2.18 6.72
CA GLN A 30 -3.86 -2.88 5.51
C GLN A 30 -3.01 -2.50 4.30
N CYS A 31 -2.76 -1.20 4.08
CA CYS A 31 -1.91 -0.74 3.00
C CYS A 31 -0.47 -1.26 3.13
N TYR A 32 0.06 -1.29 4.36
CA TYR A 32 1.38 -1.85 4.64
C TYR A 32 1.45 -3.33 4.29
N GLN A 33 0.48 -4.12 4.75
CA GLN A 33 0.43 -5.56 4.47
C GLN A 33 0.26 -5.82 2.97
N PHE A 34 -0.65 -5.11 2.31
CA PHE A 34 -0.86 -5.21 0.86
C PHE A 34 0.42 -4.94 0.06
N LEU A 35 1.15 -3.86 0.39
CA LEU A 35 2.40 -3.51 -0.31
C LEU A 35 3.55 -4.45 0.05
N CYS A 36 3.58 -5.00 1.27
CA CYS A 36 4.56 -6.01 1.67
C CYS A 36 4.34 -7.35 0.95
N GLU A 37 3.09 -7.74 0.72
CA GLU A 37 2.72 -8.95 -0.02
C GLU A 37 2.85 -8.76 -1.53
N ASN A 38 2.67 -7.54 -2.03
CA ASN A 38 2.70 -7.23 -3.47
C ASN A 38 3.92 -6.39 -3.85
N GLU A 39 5.06 -7.05 -4.07
CA GLU A 39 6.30 -6.36 -4.48
C GLU A 39 6.15 -5.56 -5.78
N GLN A 40 5.34 -6.02 -6.73
CA GLN A 40 5.10 -5.27 -7.97
C GLN A 40 4.40 -3.93 -7.70
N LYS A 41 3.39 -3.93 -6.82
CA LYS A 41 2.66 -2.71 -6.43
C LYS A 41 3.53 -1.79 -5.58
N LYS A 42 4.37 -2.36 -4.71
CA LYS A 42 5.43 -1.63 -3.99
C LYS A 42 6.33 -0.86 -4.97
N HIS A 43 6.89 -1.51 -5.98
CA HIS A 43 7.75 -0.82 -6.94
C HIS A 43 7.00 0.25 -7.75
N GLN A 44 5.74 -0.02 -8.12
CA GLN A 44 4.92 0.96 -8.82
C GLN A 44 4.67 2.21 -7.97
N ILE A 45 4.26 2.05 -6.70
CA ILE A 45 3.93 3.21 -5.86
C ILE A 45 5.14 4.09 -5.57
N PHE A 46 6.32 3.50 -5.35
CA PHE A 46 7.52 4.30 -5.16
C PHE A 46 8.01 4.99 -6.43
N GLY A 47 7.63 4.50 -7.61
CA GLY A 47 7.87 5.15 -8.90
C GLY A 47 6.94 6.35 -9.17
N ILE A 48 5.84 6.47 -8.44
CA ILE A 48 4.86 7.56 -8.59
C ILE A 48 5.30 8.78 -7.76
N PRO A 49 5.10 10.02 -8.24
CA PRO A 49 5.33 11.24 -7.47
C PRO A 49 4.55 11.25 -6.16
N SER A 50 5.15 11.74 -5.08
CA SER A 50 4.56 11.71 -3.72
C SER A 50 3.12 12.22 -3.66
N GLU A 51 2.82 13.30 -4.39
CA GLU A 51 1.48 13.91 -4.48
C GLU A 51 0.40 12.96 -5.04
N MET A 52 0.78 12.03 -5.91
CA MET A 52 -0.12 11.07 -6.55
C MET A 52 -0.09 9.69 -5.90
N ARG A 53 0.84 9.43 -4.99
CA ARG A 53 0.98 8.11 -4.34
C ARG A 53 -0.26 7.70 -3.57
N LEU A 54 -0.93 8.66 -2.92
CA LEU A 54 -2.16 8.40 -2.17
C LEU A 54 -3.27 7.89 -3.10
N ASP A 55 -3.52 8.60 -4.19
CA ASP A 55 -4.53 8.23 -5.18
C ASP A 55 -4.24 6.87 -5.82
N ALA A 56 -2.98 6.63 -6.19
CA ALA A 56 -2.54 5.35 -6.72
C ALA A 56 -2.69 4.21 -5.71
N LEU A 57 -2.41 4.44 -4.43
CA LEU A 57 -2.62 3.47 -3.37
C LEU A 57 -4.10 3.10 -3.24
N PHE A 58 -4.99 4.09 -3.23
CA PHE A 58 -6.44 3.86 -3.20
C PHE A 58 -6.89 3.07 -4.42
N HIS A 59 -6.39 3.42 -5.61
CA HIS A 59 -6.68 2.69 -6.83
C HIS A 59 -6.22 1.23 -6.74
N PHE A 60 -5.01 0.97 -6.23
CA PHE A 60 -4.49 -0.38 -6.07
C PHE A 60 -5.28 -1.21 -5.05
N MET A 61 -5.62 -0.64 -3.90
CA MET A 61 -6.42 -1.30 -2.87
C MET A 61 -7.82 -1.63 -3.39
N THR A 62 -8.45 -0.70 -4.11
CA THR A 62 -9.77 -0.89 -4.72
C THR A 62 -9.74 -1.95 -5.83
N ALA A 63 -8.74 -1.88 -6.72
CA ALA A 63 -8.59 -2.82 -7.84
C ALA A 63 -8.22 -4.23 -7.38
N ALA A 64 -7.45 -4.35 -6.29
CA ALA A 64 -7.15 -5.64 -5.67
C ALA A 64 -8.35 -6.24 -4.94
N GLY A 65 -9.49 -5.52 -4.88
CA GLY A 65 -10.65 -5.97 -4.14
C GLY A 65 -10.35 -6.17 -2.67
N VAL A 66 -9.34 -5.47 -2.11
CA VAL A 66 -9.06 -5.45 -0.68
C VAL A 66 -10.27 -4.80 -0.04
N ARG A 67 -11.24 -5.64 0.33
CA ARG A 67 -12.47 -5.18 0.91
C ARG A 67 -12.09 -4.68 2.29
N LEU A 68 -12.25 -3.38 2.50
CA LEU A 68 -12.37 -2.77 3.82
C LEU A 68 -13.43 -3.48 4.71
N ARG A 69 -14.23 -4.39 4.11
CA ARG A 69 -15.24 -5.25 4.74
C ARG A 69 -14.68 -6.27 5.74
N ASP A 70 -13.41 -6.67 5.68
CA ASP A 70 -12.87 -7.63 6.67
C ASP A 70 -12.52 -6.97 8.02
N MET A 71 -12.72 -5.65 8.17
CA MET A 71 -12.56 -4.93 9.44
C MET A 71 -13.78 -4.91 10.33
N MET A 72 -14.96 -5.26 9.82
CA MET A 72 -16.13 -5.47 10.64
C MET A 72 -16.40 -6.95 10.58
N GLY A 73 -16.02 -7.65 11.66
CA GLY A 73 -16.34 -9.06 11.83
C GLY A 73 -17.80 -9.27 11.46
N THR A 74 -18.02 -9.88 10.30
CA THR A 74 -19.25 -10.63 10.11
C THR A 74 -19.07 -11.83 11.00
N ASP A 75 -19.56 -11.68 12.23
CA ASP A 75 -20.16 -12.79 12.97
C ASP A 75 -20.99 -13.58 11.97
N ASP A 76 -20.40 -14.68 11.50
CA ASP A 76 -21.11 -15.74 10.81
C ASP A 76 -21.96 -16.42 11.87
N SER A 77 -23.13 -15.84 12.10
CA SER A 77 -24.23 -16.45 12.84
C SER A 77 -25.41 -16.55 11.88
N SER A 78 -25.50 -17.66 11.15
CA SER A 78 -26.72 -18.47 10.94
C SER A 78 -26.50 -19.58 9.93
#